data_AF-E6WS37-F1
#
_entry.id   AF-E6WS37-F1
#
_cell.length_a   1.000
_cell.length_b   1.000
_cell.length_c   1.000
_cell.angle_alpha   90.00
_cell.angle_beta   90.00
_cell.angle_gamma   90.00
#
_symmetry.space_group_name_H-M   'P 1'
#
loop_
_entity.id
_entity.type
_entity.pdbx_description
1 polymer ?
#
loop_
_entity_poly.entity_id
_entity_poly.type
_entity_poly.pdbx_seq_one_letter_code
_entity_poly.pdbx_strand_id
1 'polypeptide(L)'
;MALDHGILNVPLSKRGNIDAQLDAYKAQQAAERGAKAKADAAEMRVLRARAKALVDAADPAVLAAAAARSGSAVAAVKAMLRSDAHWAPARVIRTLGGAA
;
A
#
# COMPACT_ATOMS: atom_id res chain seq x y z
N MET A 1 32.86 16.29 -17.29
CA MET A 1 33.51 15.47 -16.25
C MET A 1 33.93 14.17 -16.93
N ALA A 2 35.23 13.90 -17.02
CA ALA A 2 35.75 12.68 -17.65
C ALA A 2 35.29 11.47 -16.84
N LEU A 3 34.57 10.55 -17.47
CA LEU A 3 34.24 9.27 -16.87
C LEU A 3 35.58 8.54 -16.67
N ASP A 4 35.91 8.23 -15.42
CA ASP A 4 37.11 7.45 -15.09
C ASP A 4 36.95 6.03 -15.65
N HIS A 5 37.41 5.84 -16.88
CA HIS A 5 37.38 4.56 -17.58
C HIS A 5 38.41 3.57 -17.01
N GLY A 6 39.25 3.97 -16.04
CA GLY A 6 40.30 3.14 -15.46
C GLY A 6 39.76 1.91 -14.74
N ILE A 7 38.63 2.04 -14.04
CA ILE A 7 37.98 0.93 -13.32
C ILE A 7 37.36 -0.10 -14.29
N LEU A 8 36.94 0.34 -15.47
CA LEU A 8 36.24 -0.53 -16.43
C LEU A 8 37.18 -1.42 -17.24
N ASN A 9 38.49 -1.16 -17.21
CA ASN A 9 39.51 -1.90 -17.98
C ASN A 9 40.39 -2.85 -17.12
N VAL A 10 40.09 -2.97 -15.82
CA VAL A 10 40.81 -3.89 -14.93
C VAL A 10 40.18 -5.29 -15.02
N PRO A 11 40.90 -6.41 -15.13
CA PRO A 11 40.27 -7.73 -15.08
C PRO A 11 39.46 -7.91 -13.79
N LEU A 12 38.30 -8.59 -13.86
CA LEU A 12 37.35 -8.74 -12.75
C LEU A 12 38.03 -9.22 -11.45
N SER A 13 39.05 -10.07 -11.58
CA SER A 13 39.90 -10.60 -10.50
C SER A 13 40.74 -9.56 -9.74
N LYS A 14 40.87 -8.33 -10.26
CA LYS A 14 41.66 -7.24 -9.66
C LYS A 14 40.82 -6.05 -9.22
N ARG A 15 39.49 -6.10 -9.42
CA ARG A 15 38.54 -5.04 -9.03
C ARG A 15 38.11 -5.08 -7.57
N GLY A 16 38.73 -5.93 -6.75
CA GLY A 16 38.36 -6.13 -5.35
C GLY A 16 37.19 -7.11 -5.18
N ASN A 17 36.69 -7.23 -3.94
CA ASN A 17 35.65 -8.20 -3.58
C ASN A 17 34.25 -7.66 -3.92
N ILE A 18 33.94 -7.59 -5.23
CA ILE A 18 32.68 -7.08 -5.77
C ILE A 18 31.48 -7.79 -5.14
N ASP A 19 31.60 -9.09 -4.87
CA ASP A 19 30.54 -9.88 -4.24
C ASP A 19 30.17 -9.34 -2.85
N ALA A 20 31.15 -8.93 -2.04
CA ALA A 20 30.91 -8.32 -0.74
C ALA A 20 30.20 -6.95 -0.85
N GLN A 21 30.50 -6.17 -1.89
CA GLN A 21 29.82 -4.90 -2.15
C GLN A 21 28.38 -5.11 -2.61
N LEU A 22 28.13 -6.12 -3.45
CA LEU A 22 26.79 -6.50 -3.89
C LEU A 22 25.95 -7.03 -2.73
N ASP A 23 26.53 -7.82 -1.83
CA ASP A 23 25.83 -8.34 -0.65
C ASP A 23 25.51 -7.22 0.34
N ALA A 24 26.42 -6.27 0.56
CA ALA A 24 26.15 -5.08 1.36
C ALA A 24 25.01 -4.24 0.76
N TYR A 25 24.98 -4.04 -0.56
CA TYR A 25 23.91 -3.30 -1.23
C TYR A 25 22.56 -4.02 -1.17
N LYS A 26 22.52 -5.35 -1.35
CA LYS A 26 21.30 -6.15 -1.18
C LYS A 26 20.78 -6.10 0.26
N ALA A 27 21.68 -6.14 1.24
CA ALA A 27 21.32 -6.04 2.65
C ALA A 27 20.71 -4.66 2.97
N GLN A 28 21.27 -3.57 2.44
CA GLN A 28 20.70 -2.23 2.55
C GLN A 28 19.31 -2.15 1.92
N GLN A 29 19.14 -2.63 0.68
CA GLN A 29 17.83 -2.68 0.04
C GLN A 29 16.81 -3.51 0.82
N ALA A 30 17.21 -4.64 1.40
CA ALA A 30 16.33 -5.47 2.22
C ALA A 30 15.89 -4.72 3.49
N ALA A 31 16.81 -4.00 4.15
CA ALA A 31 16.51 -3.20 5.31
C ALA A 31 15.53 -2.05 4.98
N GLU A 32 15.76 -1.34 3.88
CA GLU A 32 14.87 -0.27 3.40
C GLU A 32 13.47 -0.79 3.04
N ARG A 33 13.39 -1.91 2.32
CA ARG A 33 12.10 -2.57 2.01
C ARG A 33 11.37 -3.00 3.29
N GLY A 34 12.11 -3.53 4.27
CA GLY A 34 11.55 -3.91 5.57
C GLY A 34 11.01 -2.71 6.35
N ALA A 35 11.73 -1.59 6.34
CA ALA A 35 11.27 -0.35 6.97
C ALA A 35 10.01 0.21 6.27
N LYS A 36 10.00 0.24 4.94
CA LYS A 36 8.83 0.66 4.16
C LYS A 36 7.61 -0.23 4.43
N ALA A 37 7.78 -1.56 4.39
CA ALA A 37 6.69 -2.50 4.65
C ALA A 37 6.08 -2.33 6.06
N LYS A 38 6.90 -1.99 7.07
CA LYS A 38 6.42 -1.67 8.42
C LYS A 38 5.59 -0.39 8.44
N ALA A 39 6.03 0.65 7.76
CA ALA A 39 5.30 1.92 7.64
C ALA A 39 3.95 1.70 6.92
N ASP A 40 3.97 1.02 5.77
CA ASP A 40 2.78 0.70 4.97
C ASP A 40 1.79 -0.15 5.80
N ALA A 41 2.27 -1.11 6.59
CA ALA A 41 1.42 -1.91 7.46
C ALA A 41 0.78 -1.10 8.59
N ALA A 42 1.50 -0.13 9.17
CA ALA A 42 0.95 0.76 10.18
C ALA A 42 -0.14 1.68 9.59
N GLU A 43 0.12 2.27 8.43
CA GLU A 43 -0.85 3.11 7.71
C GLU A 43 -2.11 2.30 7.35
N MET A 44 -1.94 1.10 6.80
CA MET A 44 -3.06 0.23 6.46
C MET A 44 -3.91 -0.15 7.67
N ARG A 45 -3.32 -0.30 8.87
CA ARG A 45 -4.10 -0.52 10.11
C ARG A 45 -4.98 0.68 10.45
N VAL A 46 -4.43 1.89 10.36
CA VAL A 46 -5.18 3.14 10.61
C VAL A 46 -6.31 3.29 9.59
N LEU A 47 -6.02 3.09 8.31
CA LEU A 47 -7.01 3.17 7.24
C LEU A 47 -8.13 2.15 7.42
N ARG A 48 -7.81 0.90 7.78
CA ARG A 48 -8.81 -0.13 8.07
C ARG A 48 -9.71 0.24 9.24
N ALA A 49 -9.14 0.75 10.32
CA ALA A 49 -9.91 1.20 11.49
C ALA A 49 -10.87 2.33 11.11
N ARG A 50 -10.38 3.35 10.39
CA ARG A 50 -11.18 4.47 9.90
C ARG A 50 -12.28 4.02 8.94
N ALA A 51 -11.97 3.14 7.99
CA ALA A 51 -12.94 2.62 7.03
C ALA A 51 -14.06 1.84 7.73
N LYS A 52 -13.72 0.98 8.70
CA LYS A 52 -14.73 0.24 9.49
C LYS A 52 -15.64 1.18 10.28
N ALA A 53 -15.05 2.19 10.94
CA ALA A 53 -15.82 3.19 11.68
C ALA A 53 -16.79 3.95 10.77
N LEU A 54 -16.36 4.32 9.56
CA LEU A 54 -17.23 4.98 8.57
C LEU A 54 -18.37 4.08 8.09
N VAL A 55 -18.13 2.78 7.90
CA VAL A 55 -19.19 1.82 7.51
C VAL A 55 -20.20 1.62 8.64
N ASP A 56 -19.74 1.60 9.89
CA ASP A 56 -20.61 1.44 11.05
C ASP A 56 -21.43 2.71 11.32
N ALA A 57 -20.85 3.90 11.10
CA ALA A 57 -21.51 5.21 11.22
C ALA A 57 -22.25 5.65 9.95
N ALA A 58 -22.26 4.85 8.88
CA ALA A 58 -22.86 5.22 7.61
C ALA A 58 -24.37 5.45 7.74
N ASP A 59 -24.84 6.58 7.22
CA ASP A 59 -26.26 6.93 7.20
C ASP A 59 -27.05 5.90 6.34
N PRO A 60 -28.15 5.33 6.87
CA PRO A 60 -29.00 4.42 6.11
C PRO A 60 -29.52 4.99 4.78
N ALA A 61 -29.71 6.30 4.66
CA ALA A 61 -30.11 6.96 3.41
C ALA A 61 -29.02 6.89 2.33
N VAL A 62 -27.75 7.03 2.73
CA VAL A 62 -26.60 6.92 1.81
C VAL A 62 -26.44 5.47 1.35
N LEU A 63 -26.63 4.51 2.25
CA LEU A 63 -26.60 3.09 1.91
C LEU A 63 -27.78 2.70 1.00
N ALA A 64 -28.97 3.28 1.20
CA ALA A 64 -30.13 3.09 0.34
C ALA A 64 -29.91 3.68 -1.06
N ALA A 65 -29.33 4.87 -1.17
CA ALA A 65 -28.97 5.46 -2.46
C ALA A 65 -27.92 4.62 -3.20
N ALA A 66 -26.92 4.08 -2.48
CA ALA A 66 -25.93 3.17 -3.06
C ALA A 66 -26.57 1.85 -3.54
N ALA A 67 -27.47 1.28 -2.74
CA ALA A 67 -28.23 0.08 -3.06
C ALA A 67 -29.13 0.26 -4.30
N ALA A 68 -29.81 1.40 -4.41
CA ALA A 68 -30.62 1.74 -5.58
C ALA A 68 -29.77 1.83 -6.86
N ARG A 69 -28.57 2.43 -6.78
CA ARG A 69 -27.64 2.51 -7.93
C ARG A 69 -27.09 1.15 -8.35
N SER A 70 -26.87 0.24 -7.41
CA SER A 70 -26.31 -1.09 -7.69
C SER A 70 -27.36 -2.16 -7.91
N GLY A 71 -28.66 -1.84 -7.80
CA GLY A 71 -29.75 -2.82 -7.87
C GLY A 71 -29.66 -3.91 -6.80
N SER A 72 -28.95 -3.65 -5.69
CA SER A 72 -28.68 -4.64 -4.63
C SER A 72 -29.43 -4.28 -3.35
N ALA A 73 -29.63 -5.25 -2.46
CA ALA A 73 -30.19 -4.96 -1.14
C ALA A 73 -29.24 -4.11 -0.27
N VAL A 74 -29.78 -3.23 0.57
CA VAL A 74 -28.99 -2.37 1.49
C VAL A 74 -28.06 -3.19 2.40
N ALA A 75 -28.55 -4.34 2.89
CA ALA A 75 -27.75 -5.25 3.69
C ALA A 75 -26.55 -5.84 2.92
N ALA A 76 -26.74 -6.16 1.63
CA ALA A 76 -25.68 -6.68 0.77
C ALA A 76 -24.61 -5.61 0.51
N VAL A 77 -25.03 -4.35 0.27
CA VAL A 77 -24.11 -3.22 0.11
C VAL A 77 -23.32 -2.96 1.39
N LYS A 78 -23.96 -3.02 2.56
CA LYS A 78 -23.27 -2.86 3.85
C LYS A 78 -22.26 -3.98 4.10
N ALA A 79 -22.60 -5.23 3.76
CA ALA A 79 -21.68 -6.36 3.87
C ALA A 79 -20.48 -6.22 2.93
N MET A 80 -20.72 -5.80 1.68
CA MET A 80 -19.68 -5.53 0.69
C MET A 80 -18.73 -4.42 1.17
N LEU A 81 -19.26 -3.30 1.68
CA LEU A 81 -18.46 -2.21 2.22
C LEU A 81 -17.64 -2.62 3.45
N ARG A 82 -18.16 -3.53 4.29
CA ARG A 82 -17.42 -4.08 5.43
C ARG A 82 -16.26 -4.99 5.00
N SER A 83 -16.45 -5.79 3.95
CA SER A 83 -15.39 -6.57 3.32
C SER A 83 -14.33 -5.66 2.69
N ASP A 84 -14.77 -4.67 1.94
CA ASP A 84 -13.90 -3.67 1.32
C ASP A 84 -13.12 -2.84 2.33
N ALA A 85 -13.67 -2.58 3.52
CA ALA A 85 -12.95 -1.88 4.58
C ALA A 85 -11.73 -2.67 5.07
N HIS A 86 -11.70 -4.00 4.89
CA HIS A 86 -10.55 -4.83 5.21
C HIS A 86 -9.51 -4.86 4.07
N TRP A 87 -9.98 -5.04 2.84
CA TRP A 87 -9.11 -5.27 1.67
C TRP A 87 -8.69 -3.98 0.95
N ALA A 88 -9.57 -2.99 0.89
CA ALA A 88 -9.38 -1.71 0.18
C ALA A 88 -9.95 -0.53 0.99
N PRO A 89 -9.41 -0.24 2.20
CA PRO A 89 -9.96 0.77 3.10
C PRO A 89 -10.00 2.17 2.49
N ALA A 90 -9.02 2.55 1.66
CA ALA A 90 -8.98 3.84 1.00
C ALA A 90 -10.18 4.07 0.05
N ARG A 91 -10.65 3.02 -0.63
CA ARG A 91 -11.84 3.10 -1.50
C ARG A 91 -13.08 3.37 -0.68
N VAL A 92 -13.24 2.69 0.46
CA VAL A 92 -14.38 2.88 1.37
C VAL A 92 -14.38 4.27 1.99
N ILE A 93 -13.21 4.76 2.39
CA ILE A 93 -13.07 6.14 2.91
C ILE A 93 -13.45 7.15 1.83
N ARG A 94 -13.08 6.94 0.56
CA ARG A 94 -13.50 7.82 -0.55
C ARG A 94 -15.01 7.79 -0.77
N THR A 95 -15.62 6.61 -0.80
CA THR A 95 -17.04 6.45 -1.11
C THR A 95 -17.96 6.93 0.02
N LEU A 96 -17.56 6.75 1.29
CA LEU A 96 -18.38 7.12 2.45
C LEU A 96 -17.95 8.43 3.12
N GLY A 97 -16.66 8.77 3.06
CA GLY A 97 -16.10 9.99 3.65
C GLY A 97 -16.27 11.25 2.79
N GLY A 98 -16.90 11.15 1.62
CA GLY A 98 -17.28 12.31 0.81
C GLY A 98 -16.10 13.08 0.22
N ALA A 99 -15.09 12.38 -0.30
CA ALA A 99 -14.05 13.02 -1.10
C ALA A 99 -14.21 12.61 -2.56
N ALA A 100 -14.72 13.55 -3.37
CA ALA A 100 -14.45 13.60 -4.79
C ALA A 100 -12.93 13.61 -5.04
#